data_AF-A0A9Q8SEJ2-F1
#
_entry.id   AF-A0A9Q8SEJ2-F1
#
_cell.length_a   1.000
_cell.length_b   1.000
_cell.length_c   1.000
_cell.angle_alpha   90.00
_cell.angle_beta   90.00
_cell.angle_gamma   90.00
#
_symmetry.space_group_name_H-M   'P 1'
#
loop_
_entity.id
_entity.type
_entity.pdbx_description
1 polymer ?
#
loop_
_entity_poly.entity_id
_entity_poly.type
_entity_poly.pdbx_seq_one_letter_code
_entity_poly.pdbx_strand_id
1 'polypeptide(L)'
;MRPSSALLLLSSALLHQQTTALTIPIPSLQTTPTPPQKIKGNPYRDRDLSSLLSGSFEVLDRVPGLVDKVVNTTLLVVRALRETVAENGITQNDLDTALGINGTTGMPLPLPGNTTRAVTCPDVAVLFARGTNEPGNVGFLTGPPFFDALRTYMNGTGSIAIQGVNSYPADPPGFFAGGSATGAAFAAQVASRTLSACPDTRLTVSGYSQGSQVARLAVAQLPPDQRARLSSVVLFGDPLGGKAIDGVDPTKLLVVCHTGDNICQGGNFIFNPHLDYSLDAPTAALFVMQRSKLGLASRDALNEGMGDTMVGTVQGIMHSPKDGIASD
;
A
#
# COMPACT_ATOMS: atom_id res chain seq x y z
N MET A 1 42.18 53.18 21.18
CA MET A 1 41.90 54.08 20.05
C MET A 1 40.79 53.47 19.20
N ARG A 2 39.60 54.08 19.23
CA ARG A 2 38.50 53.89 18.25
C ARG A 2 38.63 54.96 17.16
N PRO A 3 38.04 54.73 15.99
CA PRO A 3 36.80 55.44 15.60
C PRO A 3 35.73 54.41 15.13
N SER A 4 34.40 54.44 15.34
CA SER A 4 33.32 55.46 15.28
C SER A 4 33.18 56.14 13.91
N SER A 5 32.04 56.28 13.22
CA SER A 5 30.61 55.96 13.40
C SER A 5 29.85 56.36 12.09
N ALA A 6 28.57 55.94 11.97
CA ALA A 6 27.46 56.58 11.21
C ALA A 6 27.42 56.39 9.68
N LEU A 7 26.30 56.24 8.97
CA LEU A 7 24.85 56.41 9.19
C LEU A 7 24.18 55.70 7.95
N LEU A 8 23.08 54.94 8.02
CA LEU A 8 21.71 55.42 7.84
C LEU A 8 20.71 54.24 7.98
N LEU A 9 19.73 54.45 8.86
CA LEU A 9 18.49 53.70 9.03
C LEU A 9 17.36 54.35 8.18
N LEU A 10 16.22 53.65 8.09
CA LEU A 10 14.86 54.10 7.68
C LEU A 10 14.64 54.10 6.15
N SER A 11 13.48 53.74 5.59
CA SER A 11 12.21 53.18 6.06
C SER A 11 11.39 52.79 4.83
N SER A 12 10.49 51.85 5.03
CA SER A 12 9.34 51.50 4.19
C SER A 12 8.42 52.68 3.82
N ALA A 13 7.66 52.46 2.74
CA ALA A 13 6.47 53.17 2.24
C ALA A 13 6.70 54.15 1.08
N LEU A 14 6.20 53.79 -0.11
CA LEU A 14 5.22 54.52 -0.91
C LEU A 14 5.18 53.91 -2.34
N LEU A 15 4.18 53.08 -2.62
CA LEU A 15 3.51 53.09 -3.92
C LEU A 15 2.06 52.62 -3.71
N HIS A 16 1.22 53.59 -3.37
CA HIS A 16 -0.24 53.53 -3.33
C HIS A 16 -0.70 54.44 -4.48
N GLN A 17 -1.33 53.89 -5.52
CA GLN A 17 -2.74 54.10 -5.94
C GLN A 17 -2.70 53.88 -7.48
N GLN A 18 -3.63 53.25 -8.18
CA GLN A 18 -5.09 53.23 -8.14
C GLN A 18 -5.54 51.86 -8.71
N THR A 19 -6.58 51.22 -8.19
CA THR A 19 -7.91 51.36 -8.79
C THR A 19 -8.98 50.88 -7.81
N THR A 20 -10.01 51.71 -7.71
CA THR A 20 -11.19 51.63 -6.88
C THR A 20 -12.26 50.69 -7.43
N ALA A 21 -13.06 50.17 -6.50
CA ALA A 21 -14.47 49.76 -6.62
C ALA A 21 -14.78 48.41 -7.28
N LEU A 22 -15.14 47.42 -6.45
CA LEU A 22 -16.49 46.82 -6.47
C LEU A 22 -16.73 46.04 -5.16
N THR A 23 -17.43 46.67 -4.21
CA THR A 23 -17.97 46.04 -3.00
C THR A 23 -19.34 45.44 -3.34
N ILE A 24 -19.49 44.13 -3.19
CA ILE A 24 -20.80 43.45 -3.28
C ILE A 24 -21.32 43.25 -1.84
N PRO A 25 -22.54 43.71 -1.50
CA PRO A 25 -23.09 43.57 -0.17
C PRO A 25 -23.58 42.13 0.10
N ILE A 26 -23.22 41.61 1.28
CA ILE A 26 -23.73 40.36 1.84
C ILE A 26 -25.08 40.65 2.52
N PRO A 27 -26.20 40.03 2.10
CA PRO A 27 -27.45 40.14 2.84
C PRO A 27 -27.45 39.17 4.03
N SER A 28 -27.69 39.71 5.21
CA SER A 28 -28.01 39.00 6.45
C SER A 28 -29.34 38.25 6.29
N LEU A 29 -29.33 36.92 6.44
CA LEU A 29 -30.55 36.11 6.47
C LEU A 29 -31.23 36.27 7.85
N GLN A 30 -32.40 36.89 7.86
CA GLN A 30 -33.35 36.86 8.97
C GLN A 30 -33.92 35.44 9.13
N THR A 31 -33.90 34.94 10.36
CA THR A 31 -34.58 33.71 10.77
C THR A 31 -36.03 34.00 11.12
N THR A 32 -36.98 33.46 10.36
CA THR A 32 -38.36 33.21 10.82
C THR A 32 -38.77 31.77 10.44
N PRO A 33 -39.47 31.04 11.33
CA PRO A 33 -39.76 29.63 11.12
C PRO A 33 -41.06 29.45 10.29
N THR A 34 -41.00 28.66 9.23
CA THR A 34 -42.18 28.19 8.46
C THR A 34 -42.27 26.66 8.48
N PRO A 35 -43.49 26.08 8.46
CA PRO A 35 -43.79 24.68 8.84
C PRO A 35 -43.47 23.67 7.71
N PRO A 36 -43.44 22.35 8.00
CA PRO A 36 -42.85 21.37 7.10
C PRO A 36 -43.74 21.09 5.89
N GLN A 37 -43.21 21.30 4.68
CA GLN A 37 -43.82 20.80 3.45
C GLN A 37 -43.17 19.50 2.98
N LYS A 38 -44.03 18.52 2.68
CA LYS A 38 -43.70 17.19 2.12
C LYS A 38 -42.88 17.32 0.83
N ILE A 39 -41.66 16.78 0.82
CA ILE A 39 -40.87 16.61 -0.40
C ILE A 39 -41.41 15.37 -1.15
N LYS A 40 -41.88 15.59 -2.39
CA LYS A 40 -42.18 14.55 -3.38
C LYS A 40 -40.90 13.76 -3.70
N GLY A 41 -41.03 12.44 -3.82
CA GLY A 41 -39.92 11.50 -4.03
C GLY A 41 -39.01 11.86 -5.21
N ASN A 42 -37.71 11.64 -4.99
CA ASN A 42 -36.64 11.76 -5.97
C ASN A 42 -36.75 10.61 -7.01
N PRO A 43 -36.86 10.88 -8.32
CA PRO A 43 -37.10 9.86 -9.36
C PRO A 43 -35.86 9.04 -9.76
N TYR A 44 -34.80 9.00 -8.95
CA TYR A 44 -33.56 8.28 -9.25
C TYR A 44 -33.19 7.26 -8.16
N ARG A 45 -34.12 6.38 -7.81
CA ARG A 45 -33.79 5.11 -7.14
C ARG A 45 -34.30 3.95 -7.99
N ASP A 46 -33.41 2.98 -8.17
CA ASP A 46 -33.57 1.68 -8.81
C ASP A 46 -33.64 1.69 -10.34
N ARG A 47 -32.48 1.85 -10.99
CA ARG A 47 -32.26 1.18 -12.28
C ARG A 47 -31.78 -0.24 -11.99
N ASP A 48 -32.67 -1.19 -12.21
CA ASP A 48 -32.37 -2.61 -12.22
C ASP A 48 -31.45 -2.94 -13.42
N LEU A 49 -30.17 -3.14 -13.13
CA LEU A 49 -29.13 -3.46 -14.11
C LEU A 49 -29.13 -4.94 -14.52
N SER A 50 -30.02 -5.76 -13.97
CA SER A 50 -30.14 -7.20 -14.27
C SER A 50 -30.42 -7.46 -15.76
N SER A 51 -31.01 -6.49 -16.47
CA SER A 51 -31.31 -6.57 -17.90
C SER A 51 -30.11 -6.28 -18.83
N LEU A 52 -29.01 -5.70 -18.32
CA LEU A 52 -27.77 -5.52 -19.10
C LEU A 52 -26.87 -6.77 -19.09
N LEU A 53 -27.16 -7.71 -18.19
CA LEU A 53 -26.40 -8.95 -18.03
C LEU A 53 -27.09 -10.17 -18.65
N SER A 54 -28.36 -10.06 -19.07
CA SER A 54 -29.13 -11.21 -19.57
C SER A 54 -28.82 -11.59 -21.04
N GLY A 55 -28.02 -10.80 -21.76
CA GLY A 55 -27.85 -10.96 -23.21
C GLY A 55 -26.57 -11.66 -23.69
N SER A 56 -25.67 -12.15 -22.83
CA SER A 56 -24.38 -12.70 -23.30
C SER A 56 -23.79 -13.87 -22.51
N PHE A 57 -24.56 -14.53 -21.64
CA PHE A 57 -24.05 -15.65 -20.84
C PHE A 57 -23.98 -17.01 -21.58
N GLU A 58 -24.54 -17.15 -22.79
CA GLU A 58 -24.49 -18.43 -23.53
C GLU A 58 -23.09 -18.80 -24.05
N VAL A 59 -22.13 -17.85 -24.08
CA VAL A 59 -20.74 -18.11 -24.47
C VAL A 59 -19.88 -18.52 -23.27
N LEU A 60 -20.26 -18.12 -22.06
CA LEU A 60 -19.49 -18.33 -20.83
C LEU A 60 -19.62 -19.76 -20.28
N ASP A 61 -20.71 -20.46 -20.57
CA ASP A 61 -20.93 -21.86 -20.18
C ASP A 61 -20.17 -22.89 -21.05
N ARG A 62 -19.49 -22.44 -22.13
CA ARG A 62 -18.76 -23.33 -23.05
C ARG A 62 -17.27 -23.46 -22.73
N VAL A 63 -16.75 -22.70 -21.77
CA VAL A 63 -15.34 -22.75 -21.36
C VAL A 63 -15.27 -22.88 -19.83
N PRO A 64 -15.02 -24.08 -19.29
CA PRO A 64 -14.83 -24.27 -17.86
C PRO A 64 -13.73 -23.35 -17.33
N GLY A 65 -14.02 -22.59 -16.27
CA GLY A 65 -13.09 -21.65 -15.63
C GLY A 65 -13.07 -20.22 -16.19
N LEU A 66 -13.74 -19.94 -17.31
CA LEU A 66 -13.87 -18.56 -17.80
C LEU A 66 -14.84 -17.74 -16.93
N VAL A 67 -15.91 -18.38 -16.44
CA VAL A 67 -16.86 -17.75 -15.50
C VAL A 67 -16.16 -17.38 -14.20
N ASP A 68 -15.36 -18.27 -13.61
CA ASP A 68 -14.67 -17.99 -12.34
C ASP A 68 -13.62 -16.89 -12.52
N LYS A 69 -12.90 -16.89 -13.64
CA LYS A 69 -11.94 -15.84 -13.98
C LYS A 69 -12.63 -14.50 -14.18
N VAL A 70 -13.74 -14.47 -14.92
CA VAL A 70 -14.54 -13.25 -15.14
C VAL A 70 -15.18 -12.77 -13.84
N VAL A 71 -15.73 -13.64 -13.00
CA VAL A 71 -16.35 -13.28 -11.71
C VAL A 71 -15.31 -12.77 -10.72
N ASN A 72 -14.14 -13.42 -10.61
CA ASN A 72 -13.08 -12.97 -9.71
C ASN A 72 -12.45 -11.65 -10.20
N THR A 73 -12.17 -11.53 -11.50
CA THR A 73 -11.71 -10.26 -12.09
C THR A 73 -12.76 -9.15 -11.94
N THR A 74 -14.05 -9.44 -12.14
CA THR A 74 -15.13 -8.45 -12.00
C THR A 74 -15.31 -8.03 -10.55
N LEU A 75 -15.23 -8.95 -9.59
CA LEU A 75 -15.36 -8.64 -8.17
C LEU A 75 -14.17 -7.81 -7.65
N LEU A 76 -12.96 -8.11 -8.12
CA LEU A 76 -11.75 -7.32 -7.84
C LEU A 76 -11.84 -5.93 -8.47
N VAL A 77 -12.30 -5.82 -9.72
CA VAL A 77 -12.53 -4.53 -10.40
C VAL A 77 -13.62 -3.72 -9.70
N VAL A 78 -14.69 -4.36 -9.22
CA VAL A 78 -15.78 -3.68 -8.50
C VAL A 78 -15.35 -3.24 -7.10
N ARG A 79 -14.57 -4.04 -6.36
CA ARG A 79 -13.98 -3.61 -5.07
C ARG A 79 -12.98 -2.48 -5.27
N ALA A 80 -12.10 -2.59 -6.26
CA ALA A 80 -11.16 -1.53 -6.63
C ALA A 80 -11.90 -0.26 -7.04
N LEU A 81 -12.94 -0.34 -7.87
CA LEU A 81 -13.77 0.82 -8.24
C LEU A 81 -14.48 1.43 -7.02
N ARG A 82 -14.96 0.62 -6.09
CA ARG A 82 -15.58 1.09 -4.84
C ARG A 82 -14.59 1.82 -3.93
N GLU A 83 -13.33 1.41 -3.92
CA GLU A 83 -12.23 2.08 -3.21
C GLU A 83 -11.71 3.29 -3.98
N THR A 84 -11.74 3.28 -5.31
CA THR A 84 -11.32 4.40 -6.17
C THR A 84 -12.26 5.61 -6.06
N VAL A 85 -13.54 5.39 -5.74
CA VAL A 85 -14.52 6.46 -5.49
C VAL A 85 -14.24 7.21 -4.17
N ALA A 86 -13.40 6.66 -3.29
CA ALA A 86 -12.80 7.41 -2.20
C ALA A 86 -11.37 7.78 -2.59
N GLU A 87 -11.05 9.06 -2.80
CA GLU A 87 -9.69 9.52 -3.12
C GLU A 87 -8.61 9.07 -2.08
N ASN A 88 -9.04 8.56 -0.92
CA ASN A 88 -8.20 8.02 0.15
C ASN A 88 -7.96 6.49 0.09
N GLY A 89 -8.59 5.74 -0.83
CA GLY A 89 -8.53 4.26 -0.85
C GLY A 89 -7.20 3.66 -1.31
N ILE A 90 -6.40 4.41 -2.08
CA ILE A 90 -5.13 3.93 -2.69
C ILE A 90 -3.90 4.44 -1.92
N THR A 91 -4.12 5.23 -0.86
CA THR A 91 -3.05 5.75 -0.01
C THR A 91 -3.14 5.14 1.37
N GLN A 92 -2.16 4.34 1.76
CA GLN A 92 -2.06 3.72 3.07
C GLN A 92 -0.92 4.40 3.85
N ASN A 93 -1.25 5.07 4.96
CA ASN A 93 -0.30 5.78 5.82
C ASN A 93 -0.53 5.46 7.31
N ASP A 94 -0.83 4.19 7.60
CA ASP A 94 -1.21 3.77 8.95
C ASP A 94 -0.03 3.88 9.92
N LEU A 95 1.22 3.69 9.46
CA LEU A 95 2.40 3.83 10.32
C LEU A 95 2.67 5.28 10.70
N ASP A 96 2.48 6.23 9.79
CA ASP A 96 2.53 7.66 10.10
C ASP A 96 1.54 8.01 11.23
N THR A 97 0.32 7.50 11.07
CA THR A 97 -0.78 7.63 12.02
C THR A 97 -0.43 6.97 13.37
N ALA A 98 0.04 5.72 13.36
CA ALA A 98 0.38 4.92 14.53
C ALA A 98 1.56 5.51 15.34
N LEU A 99 2.58 5.99 14.65
CA LEU A 99 3.78 6.57 15.25
C LEU A 99 3.62 8.06 15.59
N GLY A 100 2.53 8.69 15.15
CA GLY A 100 2.28 10.12 15.37
C GLY A 100 3.24 11.03 14.62
N ILE A 101 3.80 10.57 13.51
CA ILE A 101 4.79 11.28 12.70
C ILE A 101 4.36 11.31 11.24
N ASN A 102 4.79 12.34 10.52
CA ASN A 102 4.72 12.35 9.07
C ASN A 102 5.91 11.54 8.53
N GLY A 103 5.65 10.48 7.77
CA GLY A 103 6.70 9.60 7.25
C GLY A 103 7.68 10.33 6.36
N THR A 104 7.19 11.32 5.61
CA THR A 104 7.96 12.09 4.63
C THR A 104 8.90 13.09 5.30
N THR A 105 8.42 13.82 6.31
CA THR A 105 9.21 14.87 6.97
C THR A 105 9.89 14.40 8.26
N GLY A 106 9.43 13.28 8.85
CA GLY A 106 9.83 12.82 10.17
C GLY A 106 9.34 13.69 11.32
N MET A 107 8.54 14.72 11.04
CA MET A 107 8.00 15.63 12.04
C MET A 107 6.75 15.05 12.70
N PRO A 108 6.43 15.42 13.95
CA PRO A 108 5.17 15.05 14.57
C PRO A 108 3.96 15.50 13.73
N LEU A 109 2.93 14.66 13.64
CA LEU A 109 1.68 15.05 12.99
C LEU A 109 1.00 16.19 13.76
N PRO A 110 0.46 17.22 13.09
CA PRO A 110 -0.28 18.29 13.76
C PRO A 110 -1.52 17.73 14.47
N LEU A 111 -1.68 18.02 15.76
CA LEU A 111 -2.91 17.74 16.50
C LEU A 111 -3.57 19.05 16.97
N PRO A 112 -4.91 19.13 16.99
CA PRO A 112 -5.61 20.25 17.58
C PRO A 112 -5.47 20.24 19.11
N GLY A 113 -5.14 21.40 19.68
CA GLY A 113 -4.77 21.53 21.10
C GLY A 113 -3.38 20.95 21.38
N ASN A 114 -2.76 21.35 22.49
CA ASN A 114 -1.42 20.92 22.94
C ASN A 114 -1.34 19.42 23.32
N THR A 115 -1.95 18.54 22.53
CA THR A 115 -1.99 17.10 22.73
C THR A 115 -0.90 16.46 21.90
N THR A 116 -0.06 15.64 22.54
CA THR A 116 0.85 14.74 21.85
C THR A 116 0.11 13.43 21.60
N ARG A 117 0.20 12.90 20.37
CA ARG A 117 -0.37 11.58 20.08
C ARG A 117 0.50 10.52 20.76
N ALA A 118 -0.09 9.65 21.57
CA ALA A 118 0.63 8.49 22.05
C ALA A 118 0.95 7.56 20.87
N VAL A 119 2.18 7.04 20.83
CA VAL A 119 2.56 6.00 19.86
C VAL A 119 1.69 4.77 20.12
N THR A 120 1.05 4.25 19.07
CA THR A 120 0.31 3.00 19.10
C THR A 120 1.05 2.00 18.24
N CYS A 121 1.65 0.98 18.85
CA CYS A 121 2.42 0.00 18.11
C CYS A 121 1.52 -1.09 17.54
N PRO A 122 1.53 -1.30 16.20
CA PRO A 122 0.78 -2.41 15.61
C PRO A 122 1.49 -3.73 15.89
N ASP A 123 0.73 -4.82 15.97
CA ASP A 123 1.30 -6.17 16.11
C ASP A 123 2.06 -6.56 14.84
N VAL A 124 1.47 -6.25 13.67
CA VAL A 124 2.07 -6.46 12.35
C VAL A 124 2.11 -5.13 11.60
N ALA A 125 3.27 -4.81 11.03
CA ALA A 125 3.45 -3.65 10.16
C ALA A 125 3.91 -4.10 8.78
N VAL A 126 3.35 -3.50 7.73
CA VAL A 126 3.79 -3.73 6.34
C VAL A 126 4.17 -2.42 5.71
N LEU A 127 5.40 -2.32 5.23
CA LEU A 127 5.87 -1.25 4.38
C LEU A 127 5.89 -1.75 2.94
N PHE A 128 5.06 -1.18 2.07
CA PHE A 128 4.83 -1.70 0.72
C PHE A 128 5.17 -0.68 -0.37
N ALA A 129 5.98 -1.08 -1.35
CA ALA A 129 6.26 -0.31 -2.54
C ALA A 129 5.50 -0.87 -3.75
N ARG A 130 4.68 -0.03 -4.41
CA ARG A 130 3.88 -0.41 -5.59
C ARG A 130 4.70 -0.61 -6.87
N GLY A 131 4.08 -1.23 -7.87
CA GLY A 131 4.64 -1.46 -9.20
C GLY A 131 4.66 -0.20 -10.07
N THR A 132 5.36 -0.28 -11.20
CA THR A 132 5.47 0.82 -12.16
C THR A 132 4.11 1.22 -12.71
N ASN A 133 3.84 2.53 -12.77
CA ASN A 133 2.60 3.16 -13.20
C ASN A 133 1.36 2.81 -12.37
N GLU A 134 1.51 2.14 -11.22
CA GLU A 134 0.38 1.94 -10.33
C GLU A 134 -0.03 3.25 -9.64
N PRO A 135 -1.33 3.46 -9.38
CA PRO A 135 -1.83 4.65 -8.69
C PRO A 135 -1.55 4.62 -7.18
N GLY A 136 -1.75 5.78 -6.53
CA GLY A 136 -1.62 5.93 -5.08
C GLY A 136 -0.22 5.58 -4.56
N ASN A 137 -0.13 5.03 -3.35
CA ASN A 137 1.15 4.61 -2.76
C ASN A 137 1.29 3.09 -2.57
N VAL A 138 0.20 2.33 -2.73
CA VAL A 138 0.20 0.86 -2.66
C VAL A 138 -0.28 0.14 -3.93
N GLY A 139 -0.72 0.89 -4.95
CA GLY A 139 -1.25 0.29 -6.18
C GLY A 139 -2.56 -0.48 -5.94
N PHE A 140 -2.89 -1.38 -6.87
CA PHE A 140 -4.14 -2.16 -6.79
C PHE A 140 -3.97 -3.65 -7.14
N LEU A 141 -2.93 -4.02 -7.90
CA LEU A 141 -2.79 -5.40 -8.38
C LEU A 141 -2.39 -6.37 -7.28
N THR A 142 -1.42 -5.99 -6.46
CA THR A 142 -0.78 -6.91 -5.51
C THR A 142 -0.92 -6.45 -4.07
N GLY A 143 -0.75 -5.15 -3.80
CA GLY A 143 -0.78 -4.58 -2.45
C GLY A 143 -2.10 -4.87 -1.73
N PRO A 144 -3.25 -4.32 -2.19
CA PRO A 144 -4.52 -4.52 -1.50
C PRO A 144 -4.93 -5.99 -1.30
N PRO A 145 -4.84 -6.88 -2.31
CA PRO A 145 -5.11 -8.31 -2.09
C PRO A 145 -4.24 -8.94 -0.99
N PHE A 146 -2.95 -8.60 -0.94
CA PHE A 146 -2.03 -9.07 0.10
C PHE A 146 -2.41 -8.56 1.49
N PHE A 147 -2.78 -7.28 1.61
CA PHE A 147 -3.20 -6.71 2.90
C PHE A 147 -4.51 -7.32 3.40
N ASP A 148 -5.44 -7.59 2.48
CA ASP A 148 -6.72 -8.23 2.82
C ASP A 148 -6.51 -9.68 3.29
N ALA A 149 -5.64 -10.43 2.64
CA ALA A 149 -5.27 -11.78 3.09
C ALA A 149 -4.65 -11.76 4.50
N LEU A 150 -3.76 -10.80 4.78
CA LEU A 150 -3.19 -10.61 6.13
C LEU A 150 -4.27 -10.31 7.18
N ARG A 151 -5.19 -9.38 6.88
CA ARG A 151 -6.31 -9.05 7.78
C ARG A 151 -7.19 -10.27 8.04
N THR A 152 -7.48 -11.06 7.02
CA THR A 152 -8.24 -12.30 7.15
C THR A 152 -7.54 -13.27 8.10
N TYR A 153 -6.23 -13.50 7.97
CA TYR A 153 -5.53 -14.43 8.87
C TYR A 153 -5.39 -13.95 10.31
N MET A 154 -5.28 -12.64 10.51
CA MET A 154 -5.29 -12.06 11.84
C MET A 154 -6.69 -12.03 12.46
N ASN A 155 -7.76 -12.12 11.67
CA ASN A 155 -9.15 -12.29 12.14
C ASN A 155 -9.54 -11.38 13.33
N GLY A 156 -9.02 -10.15 13.35
CA GLY A 156 -9.27 -9.17 14.41
C GLY A 156 -8.61 -9.44 15.77
N THR A 157 -7.76 -10.46 15.92
CA THR A 157 -7.08 -10.76 17.19
C THR A 157 -5.80 -9.94 17.41
N GLY A 158 -5.48 -9.07 16.45
CA GLY A 158 -4.35 -8.16 16.51
C GLY A 158 -4.53 -6.99 15.57
N SER A 159 -3.58 -6.07 15.60
CA SER A 159 -3.57 -4.83 14.85
C SER A 159 -2.58 -4.88 13.68
N ILE A 160 -3.01 -4.36 12.54
CA ILE A 160 -2.19 -4.24 11.33
C ILE A 160 -2.07 -2.76 10.97
N ALA A 161 -0.86 -2.32 10.64
CA ALA A 161 -0.62 -1.03 10.00
C ALA A 161 0.03 -1.22 8.64
N ILE A 162 -0.58 -0.68 7.59
CA ILE A 162 -0.03 -0.64 6.23
C ILE A 162 0.52 0.75 5.93
N GLN A 163 1.74 0.79 5.40
CA GLN A 163 2.38 2.00 4.94
C GLN A 163 2.84 1.82 3.49
N GLY A 164 2.25 2.57 2.57
CA GLY A 164 2.78 2.68 1.23
C GLY A 164 4.03 3.57 1.19
N VAL A 165 4.93 3.30 0.26
CA VAL A 165 6.12 4.14 0.04
C VAL A 165 5.72 5.44 -0.67
N ASN A 166 5.88 6.56 0.04
CA ASN A 166 5.65 7.90 -0.49
C ASN A 166 6.92 8.47 -1.15
N SER A 167 6.80 9.62 -1.84
CA SER A 167 7.90 10.25 -2.60
C SER A 167 8.57 9.30 -3.60
N TYR A 168 7.74 8.42 -4.15
CA TYR A 168 8.08 7.34 -5.06
C TYR A 168 7.15 7.44 -6.28
N PRO A 169 7.63 7.97 -7.42
CA PRO A 169 6.81 8.16 -8.62
C PRO A 169 6.31 6.85 -9.24
N ALA A 170 7.02 5.75 -8.99
CA ALA A 170 6.80 4.46 -9.64
C ALA A 170 6.78 4.58 -11.18
N ASP A 171 7.73 5.28 -11.77
CA ASP A 171 7.77 5.58 -13.21
C ASP A 171 8.76 4.68 -13.96
N PRO A 172 8.66 4.54 -15.30
CA PRO A 172 9.59 3.71 -16.06
C PRO A 172 11.07 4.07 -15.86
N PRO A 173 11.49 5.35 -15.80
CA PRO A 173 12.88 5.70 -15.47
C PRO A 173 13.36 5.09 -14.14
N GLY A 174 12.53 5.14 -13.09
CA GLY A 174 12.84 4.49 -11.82
C GLY A 174 12.99 2.97 -11.93
N PHE A 175 12.22 2.31 -12.80
CA PHE A 175 12.34 0.85 -13.03
C PHE A 175 13.70 0.52 -13.63
N PHE A 176 14.08 1.22 -14.71
CA PHE A 176 15.33 0.99 -15.42
C PHE A 176 16.56 1.39 -14.62
N ALA A 177 16.41 2.29 -13.64
CA ALA A 177 17.47 2.67 -12.72
C ALA A 177 17.70 1.66 -11.58
N GLY A 178 16.93 0.57 -11.51
CA GLY A 178 17.04 -0.41 -10.43
C GLY A 178 16.18 -0.08 -9.20
N GLY A 179 15.12 0.73 -9.37
CA GLY A 179 14.27 1.23 -8.30
C GLY A 179 14.52 2.71 -7.97
N SER A 180 13.53 3.35 -7.35
CA SER A 180 13.63 4.74 -6.91
C SER A 180 14.49 4.88 -5.66
N ALA A 181 15.60 5.62 -5.76
CA ALA A 181 16.47 5.93 -4.63
C ALA A 181 15.75 6.74 -3.53
N THR A 182 14.90 7.70 -3.91
CA THR A 182 14.12 8.51 -2.96
C THR A 182 13.06 7.68 -2.25
N GLY A 183 12.36 6.80 -2.99
CA GLY A 183 11.41 5.85 -2.39
C GLY A 183 12.09 4.89 -1.41
N ALA A 184 13.28 4.39 -1.78
CA ALA A 184 14.05 3.50 -0.92
C ALA A 184 14.53 4.20 0.37
N ALA A 185 14.97 5.47 0.26
CA ALA A 185 15.37 6.27 1.41
C ALA A 185 14.19 6.58 2.34
N PHE A 186 13.01 6.91 1.78
CA PHE A 186 11.78 7.06 2.57
C PHE A 186 11.45 5.75 3.30
N ALA A 187 11.45 4.64 2.58
CA ALA A 187 11.12 3.33 3.12
C ALA A 187 12.07 2.93 4.26
N ALA A 188 13.38 3.09 4.06
CA ALA A 188 14.38 2.81 5.09
C ALA A 188 14.19 3.68 6.34
N GLN A 189 13.88 4.98 6.17
CA GLN A 189 13.62 5.87 7.29
C GLN A 189 12.37 5.47 8.07
N VAL A 190 11.27 5.16 7.39
CA VAL A 190 10.04 4.70 8.06
C VAL A 190 10.29 3.39 8.78
N ALA A 191 10.91 2.40 8.14
CA ALA A 191 11.26 1.13 8.76
C ALA A 191 12.13 1.32 10.01
N SER A 192 13.15 2.18 9.94
CA SER A 192 14.03 2.50 11.07
C SER A 192 13.27 3.11 12.25
N ARG A 193 12.36 4.06 11.97
CA ARG A 193 11.51 4.68 12.99
C ARG A 193 10.56 3.66 13.61
N THR A 194 9.91 2.83 12.80
CA THR A 194 9.02 1.76 13.26
C THR A 194 9.75 0.78 14.18
N LEU A 195 10.93 0.28 13.78
CA LEU A 195 11.72 -0.66 14.59
C LEU A 195 12.26 -0.05 15.89
N SER A 196 12.42 1.28 15.92
CA SER A 196 12.91 2.01 17.10
C SER A 196 11.78 2.34 18.07
N ALA A 197 10.65 2.83 17.56
CA ALA A 197 9.49 3.23 18.37
C ALA A 197 8.65 2.04 18.82
N CYS A 198 8.61 0.97 18.02
CA CYS A 198 7.80 -0.22 18.25
C CYS A 198 8.64 -1.48 18.17
N PRO A 199 9.46 -1.77 19.20
CA PRO A 199 10.46 -2.82 19.10
C PRO A 199 9.89 -4.24 18.94
N ASP A 200 8.65 -4.45 19.41
CA ASP A 200 7.94 -5.72 19.36
C ASP A 200 7.13 -5.94 18.08
N THR A 201 6.97 -4.90 17.25
CA THR A 201 6.18 -4.97 16.01
C THR A 201 6.85 -5.90 15.00
N ARG A 202 6.04 -6.69 14.31
CA ARG A 202 6.52 -7.62 13.27
C ARG A 202 6.51 -6.89 11.93
N LEU A 203 7.59 -6.14 11.68
CA LEU A 203 7.75 -5.34 10.47
C LEU A 203 8.11 -6.22 9.27
N THR A 204 7.29 -6.14 8.23
CA THR A 204 7.53 -6.69 6.89
C THR A 204 7.83 -5.57 5.91
N VAL A 205 8.90 -5.71 5.13
CA VAL A 205 9.16 -4.85 3.96
C VAL A 205 8.78 -5.61 2.70
N SER A 206 7.98 -5.01 1.84
CA SER A 206 7.42 -5.68 0.66
C SER A 206 7.37 -4.76 -0.55
N GLY A 207 7.32 -5.36 -1.73
CA GLY A 207 7.08 -4.63 -2.96
C GLY A 207 6.67 -5.53 -4.11
N TYR A 208 6.19 -4.89 -5.17
CA TYR A 208 5.80 -5.53 -6.43
C TYR A 208 6.55 -4.87 -7.60
N SER A 209 7.14 -5.66 -8.51
CA SER A 209 7.81 -5.18 -9.72
C SER A 209 8.94 -4.17 -9.40
N GLN A 210 8.87 -2.93 -9.89
CA GLN A 210 9.77 -1.85 -9.45
C GLN A 210 9.80 -1.65 -7.93
N GLY A 211 8.66 -1.84 -7.27
CA GLY A 211 8.56 -1.78 -5.82
C GLY A 211 9.41 -2.84 -5.12
N SER A 212 9.59 -4.03 -5.71
CA SER A 212 10.52 -5.04 -5.20
C SER A 212 11.96 -4.53 -5.22
N GLN A 213 12.35 -3.81 -6.27
CA GLN A 213 13.67 -3.16 -6.33
C GLN A 213 13.82 -2.08 -5.24
N VAL A 214 12.79 -1.25 -5.05
CA VAL A 214 12.74 -0.24 -3.97
C VAL A 214 12.85 -0.88 -2.60
N ALA A 215 12.13 -1.97 -2.34
CA ALA A 215 12.18 -2.71 -1.09
C ALA A 215 13.60 -3.25 -0.81
N ARG A 216 14.26 -3.84 -1.82
CA ARG A 216 15.65 -4.32 -1.69
C ARG A 216 16.61 -3.19 -1.36
N LEU A 217 16.51 -2.06 -2.05
CA LEU A 217 17.31 -0.87 -1.76
C LEU A 217 17.07 -0.32 -0.35
N ALA A 218 15.82 -0.30 0.12
CA ALA A 218 15.47 0.16 1.45
C ALA A 218 16.08 -0.74 2.54
N VAL A 219 15.97 -2.06 2.36
CA VAL A 219 16.54 -3.06 3.29
C VAL A 219 18.07 -2.94 3.36
N ALA A 220 18.73 -2.70 2.22
CA ALA A 220 20.17 -2.49 2.17
C ALA A 220 20.62 -1.21 2.92
N GLN A 221 19.77 -0.18 2.97
CA GLN A 221 20.03 1.07 3.69
C GLN A 221 19.82 0.96 5.21
N LEU A 222 19.13 -0.07 5.71
CA LEU A 222 18.98 -0.28 7.15
C LEU A 222 20.31 -0.64 7.81
N PRO A 223 20.59 -0.15 9.03
CA PRO A 223 21.66 -0.68 9.89
C PRO A 223 21.56 -2.21 10.04
N PRO A 224 22.68 -2.96 10.15
CA PRO A 224 22.65 -4.42 10.22
C PRO A 224 21.77 -4.99 11.34
N ASP A 225 21.74 -4.34 12.51
CA ASP A 225 20.91 -4.73 13.65
C ASP A 225 19.41 -4.55 13.35
N GLN A 226 19.03 -3.44 12.72
CA GLN A 226 17.65 -3.20 12.30
C GLN A 226 17.23 -4.13 11.18
N ARG A 227 18.11 -4.38 10.21
CA ARG A 227 17.87 -5.33 9.12
C ARG A 227 17.62 -6.74 9.64
N ALA A 228 18.40 -7.21 10.60
CA ALA A 228 18.22 -8.52 11.23
C ALA A 228 16.90 -8.64 12.01
N ARG A 229 16.35 -7.51 12.50
CA ARG A 229 15.09 -7.43 13.24
C ARG A 229 13.84 -7.39 12.37
N LEU A 230 13.96 -7.25 11.05
CA LEU A 230 12.82 -7.43 10.16
C LEU A 230 12.20 -8.80 10.42
N SER A 231 10.87 -8.86 10.45
CA SER A 231 10.12 -10.12 10.57
C SER A 231 10.22 -10.89 9.27
N SER A 232 9.98 -10.20 8.15
CA SER A 232 9.95 -10.78 6.81
C SER A 232 10.23 -9.74 5.73
N VAL A 233 10.66 -10.22 4.56
CA VAL A 233 10.72 -9.48 3.30
C VAL A 233 9.94 -10.27 2.26
N VAL A 234 8.99 -9.64 1.57
CA VAL A 234 8.12 -10.31 0.60
C VAL A 234 8.12 -9.55 -0.72
N LEU A 235 8.65 -10.16 -1.78
CA LEU A 235 8.80 -9.53 -3.09
C LEU A 235 7.96 -10.25 -4.15
N PHE A 236 7.12 -9.52 -4.87
CA PHE A 236 6.33 -10.05 -5.98
C PHE A 236 6.89 -9.55 -7.31
N GLY A 237 7.03 -10.43 -8.31
CA GLY A 237 7.54 -10.04 -9.62
C GLY A 237 8.92 -9.36 -9.55
N ASP A 238 9.81 -9.87 -8.69
CA ASP A 238 11.10 -9.25 -8.40
C ASP A 238 12.01 -9.24 -9.63
N PRO A 239 12.45 -8.08 -10.16
CA PRO A 239 13.33 -8.01 -11.32
C PRO A 239 14.69 -8.69 -11.14
N LEU A 240 15.10 -8.95 -9.90
CA LEU A 240 16.31 -9.71 -9.58
C LEU A 240 16.07 -11.23 -9.46
N GLY A 241 14.86 -11.71 -9.74
CA GLY A 241 14.55 -13.13 -9.94
C GLY A 241 14.85 -14.01 -8.74
N GLY A 242 14.69 -13.50 -7.52
CA GLY A 242 14.93 -14.29 -6.30
C GLY A 242 16.36 -14.25 -5.77
N LYS A 243 17.24 -13.40 -6.31
CA LYS A 243 18.58 -13.17 -5.70
C LYS A 243 18.45 -12.90 -4.20
N ALA A 244 19.42 -13.38 -3.43
CA ALA A 244 19.52 -13.08 -2.01
C ALA A 244 19.66 -11.57 -1.75
N ILE A 245 19.22 -11.11 -0.57
CA ILE A 245 19.43 -9.75 -0.10
C ILE A 245 20.48 -9.80 1.00
N ASP A 246 21.58 -9.06 0.83
CA ASP A 246 22.70 -9.11 1.77
C ASP A 246 22.30 -8.71 3.20
N GLY A 247 22.60 -9.59 4.15
CA GLY A 247 22.27 -9.40 5.56
C GLY A 247 20.78 -9.64 5.91
N VAL A 248 19.99 -10.17 4.99
CA VAL A 248 18.67 -10.75 5.29
C VAL A 248 18.82 -12.26 5.39
N ASP A 249 18.37 -12.82 6.49
CA ASP A 249 18.26 -14.28 6.65
C ASP A 249 17.34 -14.83 5.55
N PRO A 250 17.79 -15.79 4.72
CA PRO A 250 16.96 -16.39 3.67
C PRO A 250 15.61 -16.89 4.19
N THR A 251 15.54 -17.40 5.43
CA THR A 251 14.30 -17.85 6.09
C THR A 251 13.25 -16.76 6.26
N LYS A 252 13.65 -15.49 6.15
CA LYS A 252 12.76 -14.32 6.23
C LYS A 252 12.44 -13.72 4.86
N LEU A 253 12.99 -14.25 3.77
CA LEU A 253 12.79 -13.74 2.42
C LEU A 253 11.87 -14.67 1.62
N LEU A 254 10.72 -14.14 1.21
CA LEU A 254 9.86 -14.74 0.20
C LEU A 254 9.94 -13.93 -1.09
N VAL A 255 10.21 -14.62 -2.20
CA VAL A 255 10.12 -14.05 -3.54
C VAL A 255 9.15 -14.88 -4.36
N VAL A 256 8.09 -14.22 -4.84
CA VAL A 256 7.06 -14.80 -5.70
C VAL A 256 7.32 -14.32 -7.12
N CYS A 257 7.66 -15.27 -8.00
CA CYS A 257 7.89 -15.03 -9.42
C CYS A 257 7.16 -16.10 -10.22
N HIS A 258 6.20 -15.70 -11.06
CA HIS A 258 5.46 -16.63 -11.89
C HIS A 258 6.28 -17.13 -13.07
N THR A 259 6.04 -18.37 -13.46
CA THR A 259 6.60 -18.93 -14.69
C THR A 259 6.14 -18.10 -15.90
N GLY A 260 7.10 -17.64 -16.70
CA GLY A 260 6.82 -16.78 -17.85
C GLY A 260 6.73 -15.28 -17.53
N ASP A 261 6.91 -14.87 -16.27
CA ASP A 261 7.11 -13.47 -15.94
C ASP A 261 8.48 -13.00 -16.46
N ASN A 262 8.46 -12.17 -17.50
CA ASN A 262 9.66 -11.63 -18.11
C ASN A 262 10.40 -10.63 -17.21
N ILE A 263 9.69 -9.95 -16.30
CA ILE A 263 10.32 -9.02 -15.36
C ILE A 263 11.23 -9.78 -14.40
N CYS A 264 10.78 -10.92 -13.87
CA CYS A 264 11.60 -11.78 -13.01
C CYS A 264 12.88 -12.32 -13.68
N GLN A 265 12.93 -12.28 -15.01
CA GLN A 265 14.08 -12.71 -15.82
C GLN A 265 15.04 -11.53 -16.13
N GLY A 266 14.82 -10.38 -15.51
CA GLY A 266 15.55 -9.14 -15.78
C GLY A 266 15.11 -8.44 -17.07
N GLY A 267 13.97 -8.84 -17.65
CA GLY A 267 13.37 -8.21 -18.80
C GLY A 267 12.52 -6.99 -18.43
N ASN A 268 11.81 -6.46 -19.42
CA ASN A 268 10.99 -5.26 -19.32
C ASN A 268 9.64 -5.38 -20.04
N PHE A 269 9.29 -6.59 -20.48
CA PHE A 269 7.99 -6.87 -21.07
C PHE A 269 6.99 -7.29 -20.00
N ILE A 270 5.79 -6.71 -20.06
CA ILE A 270 4.70 -7.04 -19.16
C ILE A 270 3.80 -8.07 -19.85
N PHE A 271 3.88 -9.32 -19.38
CA PHE A 271 2.99 -10.40 -19.79
C PHE A 271 2.00 -10.74 -18.68
N ASN A 272 0.96 -11.52 -19.00
CA ASN A 272 -0.07 -11.91 -18.04
C ASN A 272 0.47 -12.46 -16.71
N PRO A 273 1.52 -13.32 -16.67
CA PRO A 273 2.06 -13.81 -15.41
C PRO A 273 2.62 -12.73 -14.47
N HIS A 274 2.90 -11.52 -14.98
CA HIS A 274 3.34 -10.40 -14.14
C HIS A 274 2.15 -9.68 -13.47
N LEU A 275 0.91 -9.94 -13.89
CA LEU A 275 -0.27 -9.13 -13.53
C LEU A 275 -1.22 -9.82 -12.53
N ASP A 276 -0.96 -11.07 -12.16
CA ASP A 276 -1.89 -11.91 -11.39
C ASP A 276 -1.33 -12.36 -10.03
N TYR A 277 -0.35 -11.64 -9.47
CA TYR A 277 0.19 -11.89 -8.11
C TYR A 277 -0.84 -11.73 -6.97
N SER A 278 -2.04 -11.24 -7.26
CA SER A 278 -3.17 -11.29 -6.33
C SER A 278 -3.57 -12.73 -5.96
N LEU A 279 -3.24 -13.71 -6.81
CA LEU A 279 -3.48 -15.13 -6.53
C LEU A 279 -2.57 -15.67 -5.42
N ASP A 280 -1.39 -15.07 -5.22
CA ASP A 280 -0.41 -15.50 -4.20
C ASP A 280 -0.53 -14.72 -2.88
N ALA A 281 -1.41 -13.72 -2.82
CA ALA A 281 -1.65 -12.93 -1.63
C ALA A 281 -1.93 -13.78 -0.37
N PRO A 282 -2.76 -14.84 -0.42
CA PRO A 282 -2.92 -15.80 0.68
C PRO A 282 -1.58 -16.40 1.13
N THR A 283 -0.79 -16.95 0.21
CA THR A 283 0.49 -17.60 0.54
C THR A 283 1.49 -16.61 1.13
N ALA A 284 1.56 -15.40 0.57
CA ALA A 284 2.42 -14.33 1.07
C ALA A 284 2.00 -13.87 2.48
N ALA A 285 0.70 -13.73 2.73
CA ALA A 285 0.18 -13.40 4.06
C ALA A 285 0.50 -14.50 5.08
N LEU A 286 0.39 -15.77 4.69
CA LEU A 286 0.71 -16.90 5.54
C LEU A 286 2.19 -16.89 5.92
N PHE A 287 3.08 -16.65 4.95
CA PHE A 287 4.51 -16.51 5.21
C PHE A 287 4.79 -15.44 6.26
N VAL A 288 4.19 -14.25 6.13
CA VAL A 288 4.33 -13.17 7.12
C VAL A 288 3.86 -13.62 8.50
N MET A 289 2.70 -14.29 8.60
CA MET A 289 2.18 -14.77 9.88
C MET A 289 3.05 -15.84 10.53
N GLN A 290 3.67 -16.72 9.73
CA GLN A 290 4.61 -17.72 10.23
C GLN A 290 5.89 -17.09 10.78
N ARG A 291 6.42 -16.06 10.11
CA ARG A 291 7.62 -15.34 10.58
C ARG A 291 7.31 -14.37 11.72
N SER A 292 6.09 -13.87 11.79
CA SER A 292 5.63 -13.04 12.90
C SER A 292 5.55 -13.81 14.22
N LYS A 293 5.38 -15.14 14.19
CA LYS A 293 5.17 -16.00 15.37
C LYS A 293 3.94 -15.62 16.21
N LEU A 294 3.01 -14.86 15.63
CA LEU A 294 1.74 -14.52 16.28
C LEU A 294 0.67 -15.62 16.11
N GLY A 295 0.93 -16.59 15.22
CA GLY A 295 -0.01 -17.65 14.87
C GLY A 295 -1.10 -17.20 13.90
N LEU A 296 -1.91 -18.16 13.43
CA LEU A 296 -3.11 -17.87 12.64
C LEU A 296 -4.32 -17.84 13.57
N ALA A 297 -5.15 -16.80 13.44
CA ALA A 297 -6.37 -16.64 14.22
C ALA A 297 -7.65 -16.99 13.43
N SER A 298 -7.55 -17.09 12.11
CA SER A 298 -8.67 -17.50 11.26
C SER A 298 -8.90 -19.00 11.34
N ARG A 299 -10.10 -19.40 11.79
CA ARG A 299 -10.52 -20.80 11.79
C ARG A 299 -10.71 -21.34 10.37
N ASP A 300 -11.15 -20.50 9.44
CA ASP A 300 -11.33 -20.88 8.05
C ASP A 300 -9.97 -21.19 7.40
N ALA A 301 -8.96 -20.33 7.64
CA ALA A 301 -7.59 -20.60 7.19
C ALA A 301 -7.01 -21.88 7.81
N LEU A 302 -7.27 -22.14 9.09
CA LEU A 302 -6.86 -23.39 9.73
C LEU A 302 -7.55 -24.61 9.12
N ASN A 303 -8.85 -24.51 8.82
CA ASN A 303 -9.62 -25.59 8.21
C ASN A 303 -9.22 -25.86 6.76
N GLU A 304 -8.71 -24.84 6.05
CA GLU A 304 -8.09 -24.97 4.72
C GLU A 304 -6.66 -25.55 4.78
N GLY A 305 -6.21 -26.00 5.95
CA GLY A 305 -4.90 -26.63 6.15
C GLY A 305 -3.73 -25.64 6.24
N MET A 306 -3.99 -24.34 6.25
CA MET A 306 -2.93 -23.31 6.23
C MET A 306 -2.13 -23.24 7.53
N GLY A 307 -2.66 -23.79 8.64
CA GLY A 307 -1.95 -23.90 9.92
C GLY A 307 -0.74 -24.85 9.87
N ASP A 308 -0.79 -25.86 9.00
CA ASP A 308 0.23 -26.90 8.86
C ASP A 308 1.11 -26.68 7.61
N THR A 309 0.68 -25.82 6.68
CA THR A 309 1.40 -25.50 5.44
C THR A 309 2.60 -24.60 5.70
N MET A 310 3.82 -25.13 5.72
CA MET A 310 5.04 -24.32 5.81
C MET A 310 5.35 -23.63 4.46
N VAL A 311 5.39 -22.30 4.44
CA VAL A 311 5.83 -21.57 3.23
C VAL A 311 7.36 -21.46 3.26
N GLY A 312 8.01 -22.18 2.34
CA GLY A 312 9.46 -22.19 2.14
C GLY A 312 10.04 -20.87 1.59
N THR A 313 11.37 -20.84 1.40
CA THR A 313 12.10 -19.67 0.90
C THR A 313 12.47 -19.84 -0.58
N VAL A 314 12.07 -18.86 -1.41
CA VAL A 314 12.52 -18.57 -2.78
C VAL A 314 12.29 -19.67 -3.86
N GLN A 315 11.53 -19.27 -4.89
CA GLN A 315 11.32 -19.95 -6.20
C GLN A 315 10.55 -21.27 -6.15
N GLY A 316 9.30 -21.26 -5.70
CA GLY A 316 8.50 -22.49 -5.68
C GLY A 316 6.99 -22.38 -5.78
N ILE A 317 6.38 -21.18 -5.83
CA ILE A 317 4.96 -21.12 -6.20
C ILE A 317 4.87 -21.15 -7.74
N MET A 318 5.31 -22.26 -8.33
CA MET A 318 4.91 -22.61 -9.67
C MET A 318 3.48 -23.10 -9.58
N HIS A 319 2.51 -22.27 -9.97
CA HIS A 319 1.18 -22.78 -10.29
C HIS A 319 1.32 -23.71 -11.51
N SER A 320 1.46 -25.01 -11.24
CA SER A 320 1.19 -26.04 -12.24
C SER A 320 -0.29 -25.90 -12.65
N PRO A 321 -0.65 -25.97 -13.94
CA PRO A 321 -2.04 -25.92 -14.39
C PRO A 321 -2.92 -27.06 -13.86
N LYS A 322 -2.37 -27.99 -13.07
CA LYS A 322 -3.05 -29.12 -12.46
C LYS A 322 -2.51 -29.32 -11.04
N ASP A 323 -3.39 -29.11 -10.07
CA ASP A 323 -3.39 -29.57 -8.67
C ASP A 323 -2.10 -29.42 -7.85
N GLY A 324 -2.15 -28.54 -6.84
CA GLY A 324 -1.33 -28.63 -5.62
C GLY A 324 -0.07 -27.76 -5.59
N ILE A 325 0.13 -27.09 -4.45
CA ILE A 325 1.37 -26.38 -4.08
C ILE A 325 2.49 -27.41 -3.99
N ALA A 326 3.47 -27.34 -4.89
CA ALA A 326 4.68 -28.14 -4.79
C ALA A 326 5.64 -27.48 -3.79
N SER A 327 5.94 -28.18 -2.70
CA SER A 327 7.04 -27.87 -1.78
C SER A 327 8.28 -28.62 -2.23
N ASP A 328 9.39 -27.92 -2.45
CA ASP A 328 10.74 -28.50 -2.39
C ASP A 328 11.34 -28.22 -1.00
#